data_AF-A0A520A1F3-F1
#
_entry.id   AF-A0A520A1F3-F1
#
_cell.length_a   1.000
_cell.length_b   1.000
_cell.length_c   1.000
_cell.angle_alpha   90.00
_cell.angle_beta   90.00
_cell.angle_gamma   90.00
#
_symmetry.space_group_name_H-M   'P 1'
#
loop_
_entity.id
_entity.type
_entity.pdbx_description
1 polymer ?
#
loop_
_entity_poly.entity_id
_entity_poly.type
_entity_poly.pdbx_seq_one_letter_code
_entity_poly.pdbx_strand_id
1 'polypeptide(L)'
;MKRLLLGCLLSLGAGCARQATSRQAMAPPAPHPAAKPAKQVPHPEDAVQGDFDGDGTAEYVWLVPPERDSTDYDCVGACTSYLTSSNPALKPYALEAAVGGELTTLHHLGAGRRDYVGIAPALLMGCWNSYYVLTYRAGGWQLGVKPFSTHCDQWEKDTIAIARDNAHAG
;
A
#
# COMPACT_ATOMS: atom_id res chain seq x y z
N MET A 1 -45.55 71.55 12.84
CA MET A 1 -44.78 72.55 13.60
C MET A 1 -43.48 71.91 14.07
N LYS A 2 -42.34 72.52 13.71
CA LYS A 2 -41.08 72.76 14.47
C LYS A 2 -40.64 71.68 15.50
N ARG A 3 -39.39 71.22 15.60
CA ARG A 3 -38.10 71.71 15.10
C ARG A 3 -37.02 70.63 15.28
N LEU A 4 -36.05 70.67 14.37
CA LEU A 4 -34.69 70.12 14.42
C LEU A 4 -33.90 70.58 15.66
N LEU A 5 -32.95 69.73 16.12
CA LEU A 5 -31.56 70.05 16.53
C LEU A 5 -30.90 68.70 16.91
N LEU A 6 -30.00 68.13 16.11
CA LEU A 6 -28.56 68.43 15.95
C LEU A 6 -27.74 68.13 17.22
N GLY A 7 -26.85 67.14 17.13
CA GLY A 7 -25.90 66.80 18.19
C GLY A 7 -24.95 65.68 17.78
N CYS A 8 -24.00 66.02 16.90
CA CYS A 8 -22.83 65.21 16.56
C CYS A 8 -21.88 65.19 17.76
N LEU A 9 -21.40 64.03 18.19
CA LEU A 9 -20.21 63.91 19.02
C LEU A 9 -19.46 62.63 18.67
N LEU A 10 -18.32 62.84 17.99
CA LEU A 10 -17.27 61.87 17.79
C LEU A 10 -16.85 61.26 19.13
N SER A 11 -16.59 59.96 19.16
CA SER A 11 -15.75 59.35 20.19
C SER A 11 -14.87 58.28 19.59
N LEU A 12 -13.63 58.35 20.04
CA LEU A 12 -12.41 57.79 19.53
C LEU A 12 -12.41 56.27 19.42
N GLY A 13 -11.64 55.78 18.44
CA GLY A 13 -11.37 54.38 18.23
C GLY A 13 -10.80 53.66 19.45
N ALA A 14 -11.42 52.53 19.77
CA ALA A 14 -10.77 51.46 20.52
C ALA A 14 -10.01 50.60 19.51
N GLY A 15 -8.68 50.76 19.49
CA GLY A 15 -7.79 49.87 18.75
C GLY A 15 -7.95 48.45 19.27
N CYS A 16 -8.45 47.56 18.41
CA CYS A 16 -8.42 46.12 18.66
C CYS A 16 -6.98 45.65 18.45
N ALA A 17 -6.18 45.65 19.53
CA ALA A 17 -4.84 45.09 19.52
C ALA A 17 -4.95 43.58 19.28
N ARG A 18 -4.61 43.15 18.05
CA ARG A 18 -4.44 41.74 17.70
C ARG A 18 -3.28 41.20 18.54
N GLN A 19 -3.59 40.37 19.55
CA GLN A 19 -2.59 39.51 20.16
C GLN A 19 -2.08 38.57 19.08
N ALA A 20 -0.89 38.85 18.57
CA ALA A 20 -0.12 37.91 17.79
C ALA A 20 0.27 36.76 18.71
N THR A 21 -0.47 35.66 18.64
CA THR A 21 -0.02 34.37 19.16
C THR A 21 1.23 33.98 18.38
N SER A 22 2.37 34.23 19.02
CA SER A 22 3.66 33.66 18.63
C SER A 22 3.50 32.14 18.53
N ARG A 23 3.35 31.63 17.30
CA ARG A 23 3.64 30.22 17.00
C ARG A 23 5.12 30.04 17.29
N GLN A 24 5.44 29.49 18.46
CA GLN A 24 6.75 28.89 18.64
C GLN A 24 6.86 27.78 17.59
N ALA A 25 7.80 27.96 16.66
CA ALA A 25 8.19 26.89 15.76
C ALA A 25 8.70 25.75 16.62
N MET A 26 7.93 24.66 16.71
CA MET A 26 8.46 23.41 17.25
C MET A 26 9.69 23.06 16.42
N ALA A 27 10.82 22.88 17.08
CA ALA A 27 12.01 22.37 16.45
C ALA A 27 11.66 21.07 15.70
N PRO A 28 12.21 20.84 14.49
CA PRO A 28 11.99 19.58 13.80
C PRO A 28 12.41 18.42 14.72
N PRO A 29 11.65 17.31 14.75
CA PRO A 29 12.04 16.13 15.51
C PRO A 29 13.46 15.74 15.09
N ALA A 30 14.29 15.39 16.08
CA ALA A 30 15.64 14.91 15.83
C ALA A 30 15.58 13.81 14.76
N PRO A 31 16.53 13.78 13.80
CA PRO A 31 16.58 12.71 12.82
C PRO A 31 16.60 11.38 13.57
N HIS A 32 15.68 10.49 13.22
CA HIS A 32 15.70 9.13 13.73
C HIS A 32 17.10 8.54 13.52
N PRO A 33 17.68 7.85 14.51
CA PRO A 33 18.98 7.22 14.35
C PRO A 33 18.93 6.37 13.08
N ALA A 34 19.84 6.65 12.15
CA ALA A 34 19.91 5.98 10.86
C ALA A 34 19.81 4.46 11.10
N ALA A 35 18.77 3.86 10.55
CA ALA A 35 18.55 2.42 10.65
C ALA A 35 19.84 1.71 10.20
N LYS A 36 20.31 0.79 11.03
CA LYS A 36 21.50 -0.02 10.76
C LYS A 36 21.30 -0.69 9.39
N PRO A 37 22.30 -0.72 8.48
CA PRO A 37 22.11 -1.30 7.16
C PRO A 37 21.66 -2.75 7.30
N ALA A 38 20.43 -3.04 6.88
CA ALA A 38 19.95 -4.41 6.83
C ALA A 38 20.86 -5.19 5.88
N LYS A 39 21.28 -6.38 6.30
CA LYS A 39 22.07 -7.28 5.46
C LYS A 39 21.23 -7.57 4.21
N GLN A 40 21.66 -7.11 3.04
CA GLN A 40 20.93 -7.31 1.80
C GLN A 40 20.71 -8.80 1.57
N VAL A 41 19.44 -9.22 1.59
CA VAL A 41 19.05 -10.57 1.21
C VAL A 41 18.93 -10.59 -0.31
N PRO A 42 19.59 -11.53 -1.01
CA PRO A 42 19.43 -11.66 -2.45
C PRO A 42 17.96 -11.87 -2.80
N HIS A 43 17.46 -11.13 -3.76
CA HIS A 43 16.12 -11.24 -4.31
C HIS A 43 16.21 -11.17 -5.84
N PRO A 44 15.22 -11.71 -6.57
CA PRO A 44 15.19 -11.62 -8.02
C PRO A 44 14.86 -10.19 -8.49
N GLU A 45 15.06 -9.93 -9.79
CA GLU A 45 14.83 -8.61 -10.40
C GLU A 45 13.34 -8.23 -10.46
N ASP A 46 12.45 -9.23 -10.53
CA ASP A 46 11.00 -9.07 -10.54
C ASP A 46 10.38 -8.95 -9.12
N ALA A 47 11.21 -8.88 -8.08
CA ALA A 47 10.75 -8.63 -6.73
C ALA A 47 10.19 -7.20 -6.61
N VAL A 48 9.05 -7.05 -5.93
CA VAL A 48 8.44 -5.74 -5.66
C VAL A 48 8.80 -5.27 -4.25
N GLN A 49 8.99 -3.96 -4.11
CA GLN A 49 9.39 -3.32 -2.86
C GLN A 49 8.20 -2.64 -2.18
N GLY A 50 8.09 -2.75 -0.85
CA GLY A 50 7.06 -2.06 -0.04
C GLY A 50 7.27 -2.24 1.46
N ASP A 51 6.62 -1.41 2.29
CA ASP A 51 6.55 -1.55 3.76
C ASP A 51 5.36 -2.45 4.12
N PHE A 52 5.52 -3.76 3.95
CA PHE A 52 4.40 -4.69 4.04
C PHE A 52 4.03 -5.01 5.49
N ASP A 53 5.03 -5.08 6.37
CA ASP A 53 4.80 -5.31 7.79
C ASP A 53 4.56 -4.02 8.60
N GLY A 54 4.74 -2.84 8.01
CA GLY A 54 4.35 -1.56 8.60
C GLY A 54 5.32 -1.02 9.64
N ASP A 55 6.54 -1.55 9.70
CA ASP A 55 7.58 -1.09 10.63
C ASP A 55 8.30 0.19 10.14
N GLY A 56 8.02 0.63 8.91
CA GLY A 56 8.63 1.80 8.28
C GLY A 56 9.88 1.50 7.46
N THR A 57 10.29 0.23 7.36
CA THR A 57 11.36 -0.29 6.51
C THR A 57 10.74 -1.00 5.33
N ALA A 58 11.29 -0.81 4.13
CA ALA A 58 10.80 -1.54 2.97
C ALA A 58 11.43 -2.93 2.88
N GLU A 59 10.60 -3.93 2.57
CA GLU A 59 11.00 -5.27 2.16
C GLU A 59 10.85 -5.47 0.65
N TYR A 60 11.54 -6.48 0.13
CA TYR A 60 11.27 -7.05 -1.18
C TYR A 60 10.42 -8.32 -1.01
N VAL A 61 9.44 -8.52 -1.90
CA VAL A 61 8.64 -9.75 -2.00
C VAL A 61 8.61 -10.25 -3.43
N TRP A 62 8.61 -11.58 -3.59
CA TRP A 62 8.59 -12.24 -4.90
C TRP A 62 7.87 -13.59 -4.82
N LEU A 63 7.45 -14.12 -5.97
CA LEU A 63 6.88 -15.46 -6.07
C LEU A 63 7.99 -16.47 -6.38
N VAL A 64 8.01 -17.56 -5.63
CA VAL A 64 8.78 -18.76 -5.98
C VAL A 64 7.81 -19.72 -6.69
N PRO A 65 7.99 -19.99 -7.99
CA PRO A 65 7.12 -20.90 -8.73
C PRO A 65 7.34 -22.36 -8.31
N PRO A 66 6.34 -23.25 -8.50
CA PRO A 66 6.51 -24.68 -8.31
C PRO A 66 7.45 -25.27 -9.36
N GLU A 67 8.02 -26.44 -9.06
CA GLU A 67 8.74 -27.24 -10.05
C GLU A 67 7.78 -27.74 -11.14
N ARG A 68 8.21 -27.67 -12.40
CA ARG A 68 7.44 -28.09 -13.58
C ARG A 68 7.87 -29.48 -13.99
N ASP A 69 6.90 -30.28 -14.44
CA ASP A 69 7.22 -31.59 -14.99
C ASP A 69 7.94 -31.47 -16.35
N SER A 70 8.41 -32.58 -16.90
CA SER A 70 9.12 -32.57 -18.18
C SER A 70 8.27 -32.16 -19.39
N THR A 71 6.96 -31.99 -19.22
CA THR A 71 6.04 -31.61 -20.30
C THR A 71 5.79 -30.11 -20.34
N ASP A 72 6.16 -29.36 -19.29
CA ASP A 72 5.79 -27.96 -19.08
C ASP A 72 4.27 -27.71 -19.12
N TYR A 73 3.43 -28.75 -18.99
CA TYR A 73 1.96 -28.61 -18.91
C TYR A 73 1.42 -28.94 -17.52
N ASP A 74 2.26 -29.44 -16.60
CA ASP A 74 1.88 -29.73 -15.22
C ASP A 74 3.04 -29.45 -14.23
N CYS A 75 2.78 -29.56 -12.94
CA CYS A 75 3.77 -29.40 -11.88
C CYS A 75 4.20 -30.75 -11.31
N VAL A 76 5.42 -30.80 -10.77
CA VAL A 76 5.83 -31.91 -9.92
C VAL A 76 5.09 -31.79 -8.59
N GLY A 77 3.94 -32.47 -8.49
CA GLY A 77 3.04 -32.35 -7.34
C GLY A 77 2.03 -31.20 -7.49
N ALA A 78 1.78 -30.46 -6.42
CA ALA A 78 0.81 -29.36 -6.47
C ALA A 78 1.41 -28.13 -7.17
N CYS A 79 0.66 -27.53 -8.09
CA CYS A 79 0.98 -26.22 -8.66
C CYS A 79 0.74 -25.12 -7.63
N THR A 80 1.65 -24.96 -6.68
CA THR A 80 1.61 -23.94 -5.64
C THR A 80 2.84 -23.05 -5.75
N SER A 81 2.60 -21.76 -5.99
CA SER A 81 3.65 -20.74 -5.88
C SER A 81 3.68 -20.20 -4.45
N TYR A 82 4.84 -19.75 -4.00
CA TYR A 82 4.98 -19.16 -2.67
C TYR A 82 5.39 -17.70 -2.78
N LEU A 83 4.57 -16.79 -2.25
CA LEU A 83 4.99 -15.42 -2.01
C LEU A 83 5.93 -15.41 -0.80
N THR A 84 7.16 -15.01 -1.01
CA THR A 84 8.21 -14.94 0.03
C THR A 84 8.75 -13.51 0.15
N SER A 85 9.63 -13.28 1.11
CA SER A 85 10.17 -11.95 1.42
C SER A 85 11.65 -11.95 1.75
N SER A 86 12.31 -10.82 1.53
CA SER A 86 13.65 -10.51 2.04
C SER A 86 13.67 -10.42 3.57
N ASN A 87 12.54 -10.15 4.22
CA ASN A 87 12.42 -10.17 5.68
C ASN A 87 12.00 -11.59 6.15
N PRO A 88 12.89 -12.34 6.82
CA PRO A 88 12.60 -13.72 7.22
C PRO A 88 11.52 -13.83 8.32
N ALA A 89 11.09 -12.72 8.92
CA ALA A 89 9.96 -12.70 9.84
C ALA A 89 8.60 -12.77 9.12
N LEU A 90 8.56 -12.45 7.82
CA LEU A 90 7.35 -12.53 7.00
C LEU A 90 7.17 -13.98 6.55
N LYS A 91 6.14 -14.64 7.09
CA LYS A 91 5.82 -16.01 6.70
C LYS A 91 5.39 -16.05 5.23
N PRO A 92 5.85 -17.04 4.45
CA PRO A 92 5.40 -17.19 3.08
C PRO A 92 3.89 -17.41 2.96
N TYR A 93 3.30 -16.97 1.86
CA TYR A 93 1.91 -17.26 1.50
C TYR A 93 1.87 -18.28 0.36
N ALA A 94 1.10 -19.35 0.54
CA ALA A 94 0.87 -20.36 -0.49
C ALA A 94 -0.22 -19.85 -1.45
N LEU A 95 0.15 -19.62 -2.70
CA LEU A 95 -0.75 -19.31 -3.80
C LEU A 95 -1.01 -20.59 -4.59
N GLU A 96 -2.12 -21.24 -4.26
CA GLU A 96 -2.54 -22.50 -4.88
C GLU A 96 -2.98 -22.30 -6.34
N ALA A 97 -2.85 -23.37 -7.12
CA ALA A 97 -3.18 -23.42 -8.55
C ALA A 97 -2.48 -22.33 -9.39
N ALA A 98 -1.28 -21.91 -8.99
CA ALA A 98 -0.51 -20.87 -9.68
C ALA A 98 0.94 -21.31 -9.90
N VAL A 99 1.48 -20.95 -11.06
CA VAL A 99 2.88 -21.24 -11.46
C VAL A 99 3.75 -19.99 -11.51
N GLY A 100 3.31 -18.95 -10.81
CA GLY A 100 3.95 -17.65 -10.72
C GLY A 100 2.87 -16.57 -10.74
N GLY A 101 3.23 -15.40 -11.23
CA GLY A 101 2.31 -14.29 -11.39
C GLY A 101 3.04 -12.96 -11.40
N GLU A 102 2.30 -11.93 -11.76
CA GLU A 102 2.77 -10.56 -11.65
C GLU A 102 2.42 -10.01 -10.28
N LEU A 103 3.36 -9.30 -9.69
CA LEU A 103 3.20 -8.64 -8.39
C LEU A 103 3.10 -7.13 -8.57
N THR A 104 2.29 -6.50 -7.73
CA THR A 104 2.20 -5.04 -7.68
C THR A 104 2.19 -4.59 -6.23
N THR A 105 3.06 -3.64 -5.86
CA THR A 105 2.94 -2.96 -4.57
C THR A 105 1.78 -1.96 -4.62
N LEU A 106 0.83 -2.12 -3.70
CA LEU A 106 -0.35 -1.27 -3.56
C LEU A 106 -0.19 -0.41 -2.30
N HIS A 107 0.35 0.79 -2.49
CA HIS A 107 0.70 1.65 -1.37
C HIS A 107 -0.52 2.16 -0.62
N HIS A 108 -0.52 1.95 0.70
CA HIS A 108 -1.52 2.47 1.62
C HIS A 108 -2.98 2.23 1.17
N LEU A 109 -3.28 1.05 0.62
CA LEU A 109 -4.61 0.75 0.06
C LEU A 109 -5.72 0.78 1.13
N GLY A 110 -5.48 0.13 2.28
CA GLY A 110 -6.40 0.09 3.42
C GLY A 110 -5.93 0.94 4.60
N ALA A 111 -6.73 1.04 5.67
CA ALA A 111 -6.41 1.89 6.81
C ALA A 111 -5.00 1.63 7.40
N GLY A 112 -4.24 2.71 7.66
CA GLY A 112 -2.86 2.66 8.14
C GLY A 112 -1.83 2.99 7.07
N ARG A 113 -0.56 2.69 7.37
CA ARG A 113 0.59 2.93 6.47
C ARG A 113 1.22 1.67 5.90
N ARG A 114 0.58 0.51 6.09
CA ARG A 114 1.06 -0.75 5.51
C ARG A 114 0.78 -0.79 4.02
N ASP A 115 1.75 -1.27 3.28
CA ASP A 115 1.59 -1.63 1.88
C ASP A 115 0.88 -2.97 1.74
N TYR A 116 0.24 -3.13 0.59
CA TYR A 116 -0.47 -4.33 0.20
C TYR A 116 0.25 -4.90 -1.03
N VAL A 117 0.18 -6.21 -1.24
CA VAL A 117 0.67 -6.85 -2.45
C VAL A 117 -0.51 -7.31 -3.28
N GLY A 118 -0.60 -6.80 -4.50
CA GLY A 118 -1.46 -7.31 -5.55
C GLY A 118 -0.80 -8.48 -6.25
N ILE A 119 -1.59 -9.50 -6.60
CA ILE A 119 -1.10 -10.69 -7.31
C ILE A 119 -2.06 -11.00 -8.45
N ALA A 120 -1.55 -10.94 -9.69
CA ALA A 120 -2.19 -11.52 -10.87
C ALA A 120 -1.55 -12.90 -11.14
N PRO A 121 -2.20 -14.01 -10.76
CA PRO A 121 -1.57 -15.33 -10.83
C PRO A 121 -1.34 -15.77 -12.27
N ALA A 122 -0.16 -16.32 -12.54
CA ALA A 122 0.11 -17.05 -13.77
C ALA A 122 -0.47 -18.47 -13.64
N LEU A 123 -1.33 -18.85 -14.57
CA LEU A 123 -1.97 -20.17 -14.63
C LEU A 123 -1.39 -20.98 -15.79
N LEU A 124 -1.46 -22.31 -15.68
CA LEU A 124 -1.12 -23.23 -16.79
C LEU A 124 -2.13 -23.18 -17.93
N MET A 125 -3.39 -22.93 -17.57
CA MET A 125 -4.50 -22.96 -18.50
C MET A 125 -5.59 -21.98 -18.05
N GLY A 126 -6.26 -21.39 -19.03
CA GLY A 126 -7.34 -20.43 -18.82
C GLY A 126 -6.85 -18.99 -18.66
N CYS A 127 -7.72 -18.04 -19.02
CA CYS A 127 -7.46 -16.61 -18.90
C CYS A 127 -8.23 -15.94 -17.76
N TRP A 128 -9.30 -16.57 -17.27
CA TRP A 128 -10.03 -16.07 -16.11
C TRP A 128 -9.35 -16.56 -14.84
N ASN A 129 -8.90 -15.62 -14.02
CA ASN A 129 -8.26 -15.89 -12.74
C ASN A 129 -8.76 -14.90 -11.67
N SER A 130 -8.51 -15.23 -10.40
CA SER A 130 -8.74 -14.29 -9.31
C SER A 130 -7.53 -13.40 -9.15
N TYR A 131 -7.73 -12.08 -9.10
CA TYR A 131 -6.74 -11.15 -8.61
C TYR A 131 -6.78 -11.13 -7.08
N TYR A 132 -5.63 -11.33 -6.45
CA TYR A 132 -5.49 -11.34 -4.99
C TYR A 132 -4.88 -10.03 -4.52
N VAL A 133 -5.33 -9.58 -3.37
CA VAL A 133 -4.76 -8.43 -2.68
C VAL A 133 -4.51 -8.86 -1.26
N LEU A 134 -3.24 -8.93 -0.87
CA LEU A 134 -2.83 -9.38 0.44
C LEU A 134 -2.26 -8.23 1.27
N THR A 135 -2.46 -8.31 2.57
CA THR A 135 -1.81 -7.44 3.56
C THR A 135 -1.23 -8.29 4.66
N TYR A 136 -0.08 -7.88 5.20
CA TYR A 136 0.53 -8.59 6.30
C TYR A 136 -0.07 -8.13 7.64
N ARG A 137 -0.43 -9.10 8.49
CA ARG A 137 -1.00 -8.89 9.82
C ARG A 137 -0.45 -9.94 10.78
N ALA A 138 -0.84 -9.82 12.05
CA ALA A 138 -0.52 -10.84 13.05
C ALA A 138 -0.98 -12.22 12.53
N GLY A 139 -0.03 -13.14 12.39
CA GLY A 139 -0.27 -14.50 11.90
C GLY A 139 0.16 -14.77 10.45
N GLY A 140 0.35 -13.74 9.62
CA GLY A 140 0.81 -13.88 8.24
C GLY A 140 0.07 -12.99 7.25
N TRP A 141 0.19 -13.32 5.96
CA TRP A 141 -0.57 -12.70 4.88
C TRP A 141 -2.07 -13.01 5.00
N GLN A 142 -2.89 -11.99 4.81
CA GLN A 142 -4.35 -12.06 4.85
C GLN A 142 -4.93 -11.34 3.65
N LEU A 143 -6.13 -11.74 3.22
CA LEU A 143 -6.87 -11.04 2.19
C LEU A 143 -7.16 -9.60 2.64
N GLY A 144 -6.60 -8.63 1.93
CA GLY A 144 -6.84 -7.21 2.14
C GLY A 144 -8.18 -6.74 1.56
N VAL A 145 -8.59 -7.36 0.46
CA VAL A 145 -9.96 -7.31 -0.08
C VAL A 145 -10.38 -8.71 -0.54
N LYS A 146 -11.67 -8.92 -0.76
CA LYS A 146 -12.16 -10.16 -1.37
C LYS A 146 -11.55 -10.30 -2.78
N PRO A 147 -10.98 -11.47 -3.14
CA PRO A 147 -10.50 -11.70 -4.50
C PRO A 147 -11.61 -11.46 -5.52
N PHE A 148 -11.23 -10.92 -6.68
CA PHE A 148 -12.16 -10.61 -7.76
C PHE A 148 -11.62 -11.11 -9.08
N SER A 149 -12.53 -11.45 -9.99
CA SER A 149 -12.18 -12.08 -11.26
C SER A 149 -11.56 -11.07 -12.23
N THR A 150 -10.49 -11.47 -12.89
CA THR A 150 -9.83 -10.75 -13.97
C THR A 150 -9.59 -11.65 -15.18
N HIS A 151 -9.40 -11.06 -16.35
CA HIS A 151 -9.07 -11.75 -17.60
C HIS A 151 -7.67 -11.32 -18.08
N CYS A 152 -6.94 -12.22 -18.73
CA CYS A 152 -5.59 -11.99 -19.24
C CYS A 152 -5.47 -10.66 -20.04
N ASP A 153 -6.38 -10.39 -20.98
CA ASP A 153 -6.41 -9.16 -21.80
C ASP A 153 -6.55 -7.84 -21.02
N GLN A 154 -7.00 -7.88 -19.75
CA GLN A 154 -7.10 -6.67 -18.92
C GLN A 154 -5.71 -6.11 -18.56
N TRP A 155 -4.70 -6.98 -18.50
CA TRP A 155 -3.33 -6.63 -18.09
C TRP A 155 -2.49 -6.06 -19.23
N GLU A 156 -2.89 -6.25 -20.48
CA GLU A 156 -2.20 -5.71 -21.66
C GLU A 156 -2.35 -4.18 -21.80
N LYS A 157 -3.14 -3.52 -20.92
CA LYS A 157 -3.54 -2.11 -21.05
C LYS A 157 -3.06 -1.21 -19.91
N ASP A 158 -2.00 -1.59 -19.20
CA ASP A 158 -1.49 -0.85 -18.02
C ASP A 158 -2.60 -0.53 -17.00
N THR A 159 -3.49 -1.50 -16.78
CA THR A 159 -4.68 -1.32 -15.94
C THR A 159 -4.30 -1.33 -14.46
N ILE A 160 -4.72 -0.32 -13.72
CA ILE A 160 -4.67 -0.34 -12.26
C ILE A 160 -5.80 -1.23 -11.74
N ALA A 161 -5.47 -2.40 -11.21
CA ALA A 161 -6.44 -3.38 -10.74
C ALA A 161 -7.36 -2.84 -9.64
N ILE A 162 -6.78 -2.10 -8.69
CA ILE A 162 -7.46 -1.56 -7.53
C ILE A 162 -6.69 -0.34 -7.00
N ALA A 163 -7.42 0.64 -6.50
CA ALA A 163 -6.86 1.82 -5.84
C ALA A 163 -7.72 2.22 -4.65
N ARG A 164 -7.13 2.96 -3.72
CA ARG A 164 -7.89 3.60 -2.64
C ARG A 164 -8.85 4.62 -3.24
N ASP A 165 -10.11 4.55 -2.81
CA ASP A 165 -11.05 5.64 -3.04
C ASP A 165 -10.73 6.80 -2.09
N ASN A 166 -10.25 7.91 -2.64
CA ASN A 166 -9.93 9.11 -1.87
C ASN A 166 -11.16 10.00 -1.61
N ALA A 167 -12.29 9.75 -2.27
CA ALA A 167 -13.52 10.50 -2.07
C ALA A 167 -14.28 10.06 -0.80
N HIS A 168 -13.98 8.86 -0.29
CA HIS A 168 -14.59 8.31 0.92
C HIS A 168 -13.49 7.91 1.90
N ALA A 169 -13.36 8.67 2.99
CA ALA A 169 -12.60 8.22 4.15
C ALA A 169 -13.41 7.07 4.79
N GLY A 170 -13.00 5.84 4.52
CA GLY A 170 -13.62 4.62 5.05
C GLY A 170 -13.66 4.57 6.58
#